data_AF-A0A1Y3ERZ5-F1
#
_entry.id   AF-A0A1Y3ERZ5-F1
#
_cell.length_a   1.000
_cell.length_b   1.000
_cell.length_c   1.000
_cell.angle_alpha   90.00
_cell.angle_beta   90.00
_cell.angle_gamma   90.00
#
_symmetry.space_group_name_H-M   'P 1'
#
loop_
_entity.id
_entity.type
_entity.pdbx_description
1 polymer ?
#
loop_
_entity_poly.entity_id
_entity_poly.type
_entity_poly.pdbx_seq_one_letter_code
_entity_poly.pdbx_strand_id
1 'polypeptide(L)' 'MQSVDAADWRKAMEEELHSLEENSVWTLVDPPSGKKVLDSRWVLRIKTKADGSVARYKARLVAK' A
#
# COMPACT_ATOMS: atom_id res chain seq x y z
N MET A 1 8.97 6.54 19.00
CA MET A 1 9.05 5.12 18.61
C MET A 1 9.16 5.07 17.08
N GLN A 2 10.39 5.19 16.54
CA GLN A 2 10.62 4.92 15.13
C GLN A 2 10.88 3.42 15.02
N SER A 3 9.99 2.68 14.35
CA SER A 3 10.17 1.24 14.14
C SER A 3 11.28 1.04 13.12
N VAL A 4 12.17 0.07 13.35
CA VAL A 4 13.31 -0.23 12.46
C VAL A 4 12.87 -0.55 11.02
N ASP A 5 11.67 -1.08 10.84
CA ASP A 5 11.12 -1.47 9.54
C ASP A 5 10.32 -0.36 8.85
N ALA A 6 10.23 0.85 9.44
CA ALA A 6 9.39 1.93 8.89
C ALA A 6 9.81 2.34 7.47
N ALA A 7 11.11 2.28 7.17
CA ALA A 7 11.65 2.56 5.84
C ALA A 7 11.20 1.50 4.82
N ASP A 8 11.28 0.21 5.18
CA ASP A 8 10.86 -0.88 4.31
C ASP A 8 9.35 -0.87 4.04
N TRP A 9 8.54 -0.53 5.06
CA TRP A 9 7.11 -0.36 4.87
C TRP A 9 6.77 0.81 3.95
N ARG A 10 7.44 1.96 4.10
CA ARG A 10 7.24 3.11 3.23
C ARG A 10 7.60 2.77 1.78
N LYS A 11 8.74 2.10 1.57
CA LYS A 11 9.17 1.64 0.25
C LYS A 11 8.13 0.72 -0.39
N ALA A 12 7.58 -0.24 0.37
CA ALA A 12 6.55 -1.13 -0.14
C ALA A 12 5.24 -0.41 -0.49
N MET A 13 4.88 0.68 0.21
CA MET A 13 3.72 1.52 -0.12
C MET A 13 3.96 2.32 -1.40
N GLU A 14 5.15 2.89 -1.56
CA GLU A 14 5.54 3.62 -2.78
C GLU A 14 5.55 2.71 -4.01
N GLU A 15 6.08 1.49 -3.89
CA GLU A 15 6.04 0.47 -4.96
C GLU A 15 4.60 0.13 -5.38
N GLU A 16 3.67 -0.03 -4.43
CA GLU A 16 2.26 -0.27 -4.75
C GLU A 16 1.64 0.93 -5.49
N LEU A 17 1.84 2.16 -5.01
CA LEU A 17 1.30 3.36 -5.66
C LEU A 17 1.82 3.52 -7.09
N HIS A 18 3.13 3.35 -7.30
CA HIS A 18 3.75 3.39 -8.62
C HIS A 18 3.15 2.32 -9.54
N SER A 19 2.96 1.09 -9.05
CA SER A 19 2.34 0.04 -9.85
C SER A 19 0.90 0.37 -10.27
N LEU A 20 0.15 1.08 -9.42
CA LEU A 20 -1.22 1.50 -9.75
C LEU A 20 -1.21 2.58 -10.84
N GLU A 21 -0.25 3.51 -10.79
CA GLU A 21 -0.01 4.51 -11.83
C GLU A 21 0.39 3.87 -13.17
N GLU A 22 1.39 2.97 -13.16
CA GLU A 22 1.87 2.27 -14.37
C GLU A 22 0.76 1.45 -15.04
N ASN A 23 -0.07 0.77 -14.24
CA ASN A 23 -1.17 -0.02 -14.77
C ASN A 23 -2.36 0.83 -15.21
N SER A 24 -2.35 2.16 -14.97
CA SER A 24 -3.44 3.08 -15.31
C SER A 24 -4.82 2.60 -14.82
N VAL A 25 -4.85 1.94 -13.65
CA VAL A 25 -6.07 1.33 -13.09
C VAL A 25 -6.92 2.30 -12.28
N TRP A 26 -6.42 3.52 -12.05
CA TRP A 26 -7.10 4.55 -11.28
C TRP A 26 -6.82 5.93 -11.87
N THR A 27 -7.68 6.88 -11.55
CA THR A 27 -7.49 8.29 -11.88
C THR A 27 -7.87 9.09 -10.66
N LEU A 28 -7.05 10.07 -10.29
CA LEU A 28 -7.37 11.00 -9.24
C LEU A 28 -8.49 11.93 -9.73
N VAL A 29 -9.61 11.96 -9.02
CA VAL A 29 -10.77 12.80 -9.34
C VAL A 29 -11.24 13.54 -8.10
N ASP A 30 -11.86 14.70 -8.31
CA ASP A 30 -12.50 15.43 -7.23
C ASP A 30 -13.65 14.60 -6.62
N PRO A 31 -13.87 14.71 -5.30
CA PRO A 31 -14.93 13.98 -4.64
C PRO A 31 -16.30 14.42 -5.19
N PRO A 32 -17.15 13.48 -5.64
CA PRO A 32 -18.45 13.82 -6.22
C PRO A 32 -19.38 14.45 -5.18
N SER A 33 -20.03 15.55 -5.56
CA SER A 33 -20.97 16.27 -4.69
C SER A 33 -22.12 15.36 -4.23
N GLY A 34 -22.46 15.43 -2.94
CA GLY A 34 -23.57 14.67 -2.35
C GLY A 34 -23.34 13.17 -2.20
N LYS A 35 -22.13 12.67 -2.50
CA LYS A 35 -21.79 11.25 -2.33
C LYS A 35 -20.79 11.04 -1.19
N LYS A 36 -20.91 9.91 -0.50
CA LYS A 36 -19.95 9.50 0.51
C LYS A 36 -18.73 8.89 -0.16
N VAL A 37 -17.57 9.50 0.04
CA VAL A 37 -16.28 8.95 -0.38
C VAL A 37 -15.95 7.74 0.50
N LEU A 38 -15.49 6.64 -0.11
CA LEU A 38 -15.01 5.47 0.62
C LEU A 38 -13.64 5.76 1.21
N ASP A 39 -13.46 5.39 2.48
CA ASP A 39 -12.15 5.50 3.13
C ASP A 39 -11.21 4.40 2.61
N SER A 40 -9.91 4.64 2.71
CA SER A 40 -8.87 3.69 2.28
C SER A 40 -8.02 3.27 3.46
N ARG A 41 -7.48 2.05 3.41
CA ARG A 41 -6.54 1.54 4.41
C ARG A 41 -5.41 0.75 3.77
N TRP A 42 -4.28 0.71 4.47
CA TRP A 42 -3.14 -0.12 4.10
C TRP A 42 -3.23 -1.50 4.75
N VAL A 43 -3.02 -2.54 3.95
CA VAL A 43 -2.82 -3.92 4.43
C VAL A 43 -1.35 -4.26 4.29
N LEU A 44 -0.70 -4.46 5.43
CA LEU A 44 0.73 -4.74 5.53
C LEU A 44 0.97 -6.22 5.82
N ARG A 45 1.91 -6.84 5.10
CA ARG A 45 2.30 -8.23 5.33
C ARG A 45 3.76 -8.46 5.00
N ILE A 46 4.49 -9.08 5.93
CA ILE A 46 5.84 -9.58 5.68
C ILE A 46 5.73 -10.94 4.99
N LYS A 47 6.42 -11.08 3.86
CA LYS A 47 6.64 -12.37 3.20
C LYS A 47 7.97 -12.92 3.68
N THR A 48 7.95 -14.14 4.19
CA THR A 48 9.15 -14.86 4.66
C THR A 48 9.55 -15.93 3.65
N LYS A 49 10.84 -16.27 3.62
CA LYS A 49 11.36 -17.43 2.88
C LYS A 49 11.14 -18.71 3.69
N ALA A 50 11.44 -19.86 3.09
CA ALA A 50 11.36 -21.16 3.77
C ALA A 50 12.28 -21.27 5.00
N ASP A 51 13.38 -20.54 5.02
CA ASP A 51 14.33 -20.45 6.14
C ASP A 51 13.87 -19.47 7.26
N GLY A 52 12.71 -18.83 7.10
CA GLY A 52 12.17 -17.87 8.07
C GLY A 52 12.70 -16.44 7.92
N SER A 53 13.68 -16.18 7.06
CA SER A 53 14.18 -14.83 6.79
C SER A 53 13.16 -13.98 6.03
N VAL A 54 13.25 -12.65 6.18
CA VAL A 54 12.38 -11.72 5.45
C VAL A 54 12.70 -11.78 3.96
N ALA A 55 11.70 -12.17 3.16
CA ALA A 55 11.80 -12.16 1.71
C ALA A 55 11.41 -10.78 1.14
N ARG A 56 10.31 -10.20 1.63
CA ARG A 56 9.78 -8.91 1.14
C ARG A 56 8.74 -8.34 2.09
N TYR A 57 8.71 -7.02 2.21
CA TYR A 57 7.60 -6.25 2.76
C TYR A 57 6.54 -6.04 1.68
N LYS A 58 5.28 -6.41 1.95
CA LYS A 58 4.17 -6.24 1.02
C LYS A 58 3.14 -5.29 1.62
N ALA A 59 2.87 -4.20 0.92
CA ALA A 59 1.77 -3.28 1.22
C ALA A 59 0.70 -3.39 0.12
N ARG A 60 -0.56 -3.16 0.47
CA ARG A 60 -1.68 -3.01 -0.48
C ARG A 60 -2.63 -1.93 -0.01
N LEU A 61 -3.08 -1.09 -0.93
CA LEU A 61 -4.11 -0.10 -0.68
C LEU A 61 -5.48 -0.71 -0.97
N VAL A 62 -6.40 -0.69 0.01
CA VAL A 62 -7.73 -1.27 -0.12
C VAL A 62 -8.80 -0.33 0.43
N ALA A 63 -10.04 -0.44 -0.06
CA ALA A 63 -11.18 0.23 0.54
C ALA A 63 -11.45 -0.29 1.97
N LYS A 64 -11.96 0.58 2.83
CA LYS A 64 -12.30 0.29 4.22
C LYS A 64 -13.82 0.16 4.43
#